data_AF-A0A2M7KL22-F1
#
_entry.id   AF-A0A2M7KL22-F1
#
_cell.length_a   1.000
_cell.length_b   1.000
_cell.length_c   1.000
_cell.angle_alpha   90.00
_cell.angle_beta   90.00
_cell.angle_gamma   90.00
#
_symmetry.space_group_name_H-M   'P 1'
#
loop_
_entity.id
_entity.type
_entity.pdbx_description
1 polymer ?
#
loop_
_entity_poly.entity_id
_entity_poly.type
_entity_poly.pdbx_seq_one_letter_code
_entity_poly.pdbx_strand_id
1 'polypeptide(L)'
;MHNVPAEQQRPSFLWDYNLSVADVQHTLASGSEAERRWLTERILLHAPWDEIWEYLTPQSIRAVLPALKLPAPIKGTWKRALELWAGAPEAG
;
A
#
# COMPACT_ATOMS: atom_id res chain seq x y z
N MET A 1 -22.93 -8.72 20.41
CA MET A 1 -21.78 -8.04 19.76
C MET A 1 -21.88 -8.36 18.27
N HIS A 2 -22.17 -7.37 17.42
CA HIS A 2 -22.12 -7.60 15.97
C HIS A 2 -20.65 -7.65 15.55
N ASN A 3 -20.20 -8.81 15.07
CA ASN A 3 -18.87 -8.97 14.51
C ASN A 3 -18.87 -8.29 13.14
N VAL A 4 -18.26 -7.11 13.03
CA VAL A 4 -18.12 -6.44 11.74
C VAL A 4 -17.11 -7.24 10.92
N PRO A 5 -17.46 -7.72 9.71
CA PRO A 5 -16.54 -8.46 8.84
C PRO A 5 -15.27 -7.66 8.62
N ALA A 6 -14.10 -8.31 8.58
CA ALA A 6 -12.80 -7.64 8.39
C ALA A 6 -12.80 -6.70 7.17
N GLU A 7 -13.50 -7.08 6.12
CA GLU A 7 -13.69 -6.31 4.88
C GLU A 7 -14.39 -4.97 5.09
N GLN A 8 -15.25 -4.85 6.10
CA GLN A 8 -16.01 -3.64 6.43
C GLN A 8 -15.32 -2.80 7.50
N GLN A 9 -14.21 -3.28 8.05
CA GLN A 9 -13.43 -2.53 9.03
C GLN A 9 -12.63 -1.43 8.34
N ARG A 10 -12.37 -0.34 9.06
CA ARG A 10 -11.51 0.73 8.58
C ARG A 10 -10.05 0.34 8.81
N PRO A 11 -9.18 0.41 7.79
CA PRO A 11 -7.75 0.18 7.97
C PRO A 11 -7.13 1.18 8.95
N SER A 12 -6.10 0.75 9.69
CA SER A 12 -5.54 1.56 10.78
C SER A 12 -4.94 2.89 10.30
N PHE A 13 -4.42 2.88 9.06
CA PHE A 13 -3.77 4.01 8.40
C PHE A 13 -4.73 5.01 7.74
N LEU A 14 -6.02 4.68 7.64
CA LEU A 14 -7.06 5.51 7.02
C LEU A 14 -7.98 6.16 8.03
N TRP A 15 -7.48 6.50 9.23
CA TRP A 15 -8.27 7.13 10.30
C TRP A 15 -9.03 8.41 9.88
N ASP A 16 -8.51 9.15 8.90
CA ASP A 16 -9.09 10.40 8.38
C ASP A 16 -10.11 10.19 7.22
N TYR A 17 -10.30 8.93 6.78
CA TYR A 17 -11.16 8.61 5.63
C TYR A 17 -12.14 7.50 6.00
N ASN A 18 -13.37 7.58 5.48
CA ASN A 18 -14.37 6.55 5.66
C ASN A 18 -14.27 5.45 4.59
N LEU A 19 -13.09 4.86 4.44
CA LEU A 19 -12.85 3.72 3.55
C LEU A 19 -12.71 2.45 4.36
N SER A 20 -13.36 1.38 3.90
CA SER A 20 -13.21 0.03 4.44
C SER A 20 -12.06 -0.73 3.76
N VAL A 21 -11.64 -1.85 4.34
CA VAL A 21 -10.67 -2.77 3.71
C VAL A 21 -11.12 -3.16 2.29
N ALA A 22 -12.41 -3.44 2.09
CA ALA A 22 -12.96 -3.77 0.79
C ALA A 22 -12.85 -2.60 -0.21
N ASP A 23 -13.09 -1.37 0.23
CA ASP A 23 -12.97 -0.19 -0.63
C ASP A 23 -11.52 0.04 -1.06
N VAL A 24 -10.57 -0.19 -0.15
CA VAL A 24 -9.13 -0.10 -0.45
C VAL A 24 -8.74 -1.15 -1.50
N GLN A 25 -9.12 -2.41 -1.28
CA GLN A 25 -8.83 -3.49 -2.22
C GLN A 25 -9.49 -3.24 -3.59
N HIS A 26 -10.75 -2.81 -3.60
CA HIS A 26 -11.47 -2.46 -4.82
C HIS A 26 -10.76 -1.31 -5.56
N THR A 27 -10.38 -0.24 -4.85
CA THR A 27 -9.69 0.91 -5.44
C THR A 27 -8.34 0.51 -6.05
N LEU A 28 -7.57 -0.35 -5.38
CA LEU A 28 -6.29 -0.85 -5.89
C LEU A 28 -6.47 -1.74 -7.13
N ALA A 29 -7.53 -2.54 -7.19
CA ALA A 29 -7.81 -3.45 -8.29
C ALA A 29 -8.41 -2.75 -9.53
N SER A 30 -9.45 -1.93 -9.33
CA SER A 30 -10.31 -1.40 -10.39
C SER A 30 -10.39 0.12 -10.44
N GLY A 31 -9.86 0.83 -9.44
CA GLY A 31 -9.84 2.30 -9.42
C GLY A 31 -9.01 2.90 -10.56
N SER A 32 -9.12 4.21 -10.76
CA SER A 32 -8.29 4.94 -11.73
C SER A 32 -6.82 4.96 -11.31
N GLU A 33 -5.92 5.25 -12.26
CA GLU A 33 -4.48 5.37 -11.96
C GLU A 33 -4.19 6.46 -10.93
N ALA A 34 -5.01 7.52 -10.86
CA ALA A 34 -4.90 8.56 -9.85
C ALA A 34 -5.28 8.04 -8.46
N GLU A 35 -6.40 7.33 -8.35
CA GLU A 35 -6.87 6.76 -7.08
C GLU A 35 -5.92 5.69 -6.54
N ARG A 36 -5.42 4.80 -7.41
CA ARG A 36 -4.43 3.78 -7.03
C ARG A 36 -3.14 4.41 -6.52
N ARG A 37 -2.64 5.45 -7.19
CA ARG A 37 -1.44 6.18 -6.76
C ARG A 37 -1.65 6.86 -5.42
N TRP A 38 -2.74 7.59 -5.26
CA TRP A 38 -3.08 8.25 -4.01
C TRP A 38 -3.18 7.25 -2.85
N LEU A 39 -3.85 6.12 -3.06
CA LEU A 39 -4.02 5.10 -2.04
C LEU A 39 -2.69 4.40 -1.71
N THR A 40 -1.86 4.13 -2.73
CA THR A 40 -0.52 3.57 -2.52
C THR A 40 0.38 4.54 -1.74
N GLU A 41 0.34 5.84 -2.04
CA GLU A 41 1.05 6.86 -1.25
C GLU A 41 0.65 6.81 0.22
N ARG A 42 -0.66 6.72 0.49
CA ARG A 42 -1.20 6.67 1.85
C ARG A 42 -0.75 5.43 2.61
N ILE A 43 -0.81 4.26 1.96
CA ILE A 43 -0.34 3.00 2.54
C ILE A 43 1.15 3.12 2.89
N LEU A 44 1.99 3.54 1.96
CA LEU A 44 3.44 3.60 2.19
C LEU A 44 3.88 4.67 3.21
N LEU A 45 3.04 5.67 3.49
CA LEU A 45 3.32 6.74 4.46
C LEU A 45 2.81 6.43 5.87
N HIS A 46 1.70 5.70 5.99
CA HIS A 46 0.97 5.61 7.24
C HIS A 46 0.66 4.20 7.70
N ALA A 47 0.72 3.20 6.81
CA ALA A 47 0.44 1.82 7.18
C ALA A 47 1.57 1.23 8.02
N PRO A 48 1.23 0.45 9.07
CA PRO A 48 2.18 -0.44 9.72
C PRO A 48 2.84 -1.37 8.71
N TRP A 49 4.08 -1.73 8.96
CA TRP A 49 4.86 -2.58 8.05
C TRP A 49 4.12 -3.86 7.63
N ASP A 50 3.49 -4.55 8.58
CA ASP A 50 2.79 -5.80 8.32
C ASP A 50 1.53 -5.60 7.47
N GLU A 51 0.81 -4.49 7.68
CA GLU A 51 -0.43 -4.16 6.96
C GLU A 51 -0.16 -3.71 5.50
N ILE A 52 1.04 -3.19 5.19
CA ILE A 52 1.41 -2.84 3.81
C ILE A 52 1.27 -4.05 2.87
N TRP A 53 1.69 -5.22 3.33
CA TRP A 53 1.73 -6.45 2.53
C TRP A 53 0.35 -7.06 2.29
N GLU A 54 -0.67 -6.65 3.04
CA GLU A 54 -2.06 -7.04 2.81
C GLU A 54 -2.66 -6.38 1.56
N TYR A 55 -2.07 -5.26 1.11
CA TYR A 55 -2.59 -4.44 0.01
C TYR A 55 -1.63 -4.32 -1.17
N LEU A 56 -0.32 -4.35 -0.91
CA LEU A 56 0.71 -4.05 -1.90
C LEU A 56 1.71 -5.20 -2.02
N THR A 57 2.23 -5.38 -3.23
CA THR A 57 3.35 -6.29 -3.50
C THR A 57 4.59 -5.47 -3.85
N PRO A 58 5.81 -6.00 -3.67
CA PRO A 58 7.02 -5.32 -4.11
C PRO A 58 6.96 -4.87 -5.58
N GLN A 59 6.32 -5.67 -6.43
CA GLN A 59 6.15 -5.40 -7.85
C GLN A 59 5.19 -4.22 -8.09
N SER A 60 4.04 -4.18 -7.39
CA SER A 60 3.09 -3.07 -7.53
C SER A 60 3.68 -1.77 -7.01
N ILE A 61 4.40 -1.80 -5.87
CA ILE A 61 5.14 -0.66 -5.33
C ILE A 61 6.16 -0.17 -6.36
N ARG A 62 6.98 -1.08 -6.93
CA ARG A 62 8.00 -0.72 -7.93
C ARG A 62 7.40 -0.04 -9.15
N ALA A 63 6.23 -0.49 -9.62
CA ALA A 63 5.57 0.07 -10.78
C ALA A 63 5.13 1.53 -10.55
N VAL A 64 4.65 1.86 -9.35
CA VAL A 64 4.09 3.19 -9.08
C VAL A 64 5.05 4.14 -8.37
N LEU A 65 6.06 3.63 -7.67
CA LEU A 65 7.03 4.41 -6.86
C LEU A 65 7.62 5.63 -7.59
N PRO A 66 8.02 5.56 -8.88
CA PRO A 66 8.54 6.73 -9.59
C PRO A 66 7.56 7.89 -9.63
N ALA A 67 6.27 7.60 -9.81
CA ALA A 67 5.19 8.58 -9.92
C ALA A 67 4.67 9.08 -8.57
N LEU A 68 5.01 8.42 -7.46
CA LEU A 68 4.54 8.83 -6.13
C LEU A 68 5.25 10.08 -5.62
N LYS A 69 4.48 10.96 -4.99
CA LYS A 69 4.91 12.18 -4.29
C LYS A 69 5.30 11.91 -2.84
N LEU A 70 6.17 10.92 -2.64
CA LEU A 70 6.72 10.60 -1.32
C LEU A 70 7.88 11.54 -0.95
N PRO A 71 8.07 11.86 0.35
CA PRO A 71 9.28 12.51 0.82
C PRO A 71 10.54 11.75 0.38
N ALA A 72 11.58 12.49 -0.02
CA ALA A 72 12.84 11.93 -0.50
C ALA A 72 13.44 10.80 0.38
N PRO A 73 13.51 10.91 1.73
CA PRO A 73 14.04 9.83 2.56
C PRO A 73 13.19 8.56 2.52
N ILE A 74 11.87 8.70 2.49
CA ILE A 74 10.94 7.57 2.41
C ILE A 74 11.05 6.91 1.04
N LYS A 75 11.05 7.71 -0.03
CA LYS A 75 11.21 7.23 -1.41
C LYS A 75 12.54 6.49 -1.60
N GLY A 76 13.62 7.01 -1.02
CA GLY A 76 14.94 6.38 -1.03
C GLY A 76 14.98 5.04 -0.29
N THR A 77 14.30 4.95 0.86
CA THR A 77 14.18 3.71 1.64
C THR A 77 13.46 2.63 0.86
N TRP A 78 12.31 2.96 0.25
CA TRP A 78 11.57 2.04 -0.60
C TRP A 78 12.34 1.62 -1.84
N LYS A 79 13.03 2.56 -2.50
CA LYS A 79 13.89 2.24 -3.64
C LYS A 79 14.96 1.21 -3.24
N ARG A 80 15.61 1.42 -2.08
CA ARG A 80 16.64 0.50 -1.60
C ARG A 80 16.07 -0.88 -1.23
N ALA A 81 14.91 -0.93 -0.58
CA ALA A 81 14.24 -2.18 -0.24
C ALA A 81 13.88 -2.99 -1.49
N LEU A 82 13.32 -2.33 -2.51
CA LEU A 82 12.99 -2.97 -3.80
C LEU A 82 14.22 -3.49 -4.55
N GLU A 83 15.36 -2.77 -4.50
CA GLU A 83 16.62 -3.24 -5.07
C GLU A 83 17.12 -4.52 -4.37
N LEU A 84 17.00 -4.59 -3.03
CA LEU A 84 17.39 -5.76 -2.25
C LEU A 84 16.49 -6.96 -2.58
N TRP A 85 15.17 -6.76 -2.69
CA TRP A 85 14.25 -7.83 -3.06
C TRP A 85 14.42 -8.29 -4.51
N ALA A 86 14.80 -7.40 -5.43
CA ALA A 86 15.09 -7.78 -6.82
C ALA A 86 16.41 -8.57 -6.96
N GLY A 87 17.36 -8.37 -6.04
CA GLY A 87 18.63 -9.09 -5.99
C GLY A 87 18.62 -10.33 -5.09
N ALA A 88 17.60 -10.49 -4.25
CA ALA A 88 17.39 -11.71 -3.50
C ALA A 88 16.80 -12.77 -4.45
N PRO A 89 17.41 -13.96 -4.60
CA PRO A 89 16.67 -15.08 -5.14
C PRO A 89 15.49 -15.29 -4.19
N GLU A 90 14.27 -15.25 -4.73
CA GLU A 90 13.04 -15.60 -4.02
C GLU A 90 13.35 -16.86 -3.18
N ALA A 91 13.39 -16.73 -1.85
CA ALA A 91 13.48 -17.89 -1.00
C ALA A 91 12.14 -18.60 -1.16
N GLY A 92 12.14 -19.62 -2.03
CA GLY A 92 10.99 -20.49 -2.29
C GLY A 92 10.57 -21.31 -1.09
#